data_AF-A0A1H8J2V3-F1
#
_entry.id   AF-A0A1H8J2V3-F1
#
_cell.length_a   1.000
_cell.length_b   1.000
_cell.length_c   1.000
_cell.angle_alpha   90.00
_cell.angle_beta   90.00
_cell.angle_gamma   90.00
#
_symmetry.space_group_name_H-M   'P 1'
#
loop_
_entity.id
_entity.type
_entity.pdbx_description
1 polymer ?
#
loop_
_entity_poly.entity_id
_entity_poly.type
_entity_poly.pdbx_seq_one_letter_code
_entity_poly.pdbx_strand_id
1 'polypeptide(L)'
;MSLSSNNWPDINTLLSFRDLRAIGHEEPMEAGLLVNKKQKGIFSCYYEDTAIDDFISAELYDELAGFSHDQAYSDYLFLTEIVLNTLSYSKKPSAINRRLKLFCFKNMMLHLPNEQELYRTDLFRFFLFFHPCKEDLLRSFVLNSKGFAYKGEQIDLHQQIKILFEAIFNKKSHFPSLSRFTEQSLSLSRDIVLSLLQSILYPSPCISFLDMGKNKDLLARIFTTPALFFDLYQHDQKKFFRLLEENIDQYIVKSWDNDAKLQASVYYGATKNDAIESYFDRPSRLFPKKKYLVEFFIDLYVFYMLRQPAELEGLITFFAGKPRVQLKMIAILFSHPFYNGEAKLQLVQSGRDTLLPHGFWTERLKKMKDNVTKS
;
A
#
# COMPACT_ATOMS: atom_id res chain seq x y z
N MET A 1 35.08 -6.72 25.53
CA MET A 1 34.81 -6.21 24.18
C MET A 1 33.74 -5.13 24.28
N SER A 2 34.12 -3.87 24.10
CA SER A 2 33.20 -2.73 24.12
C SER A 2 32.47 -2.63 22.78
N LEU A 3 31.17 -2.87 22.75
CA LEU A 3 30.34 -2.68 21.56
C LEU A 3 30.18 -1.18 21.31
N SER A 4 30.90 -0.71 20.29
CA SER A 4 30.86 0.65 19.75
C SER A 4 29.53 0.93 19.03
N SER A 5 28.87 2.03 19.43
CA SER A 5 27.95 2.86 18.62
C SER A 5 26.86 2.16 17.78
N ASN A 6 25.87 1.54 18.42
CA ASN A 6 24.63 0.89 17.90
C ASN A 6 23.74 1.65 16.87
N ASN A 7 24.04 1.70 15.57
CA ASN A 7 23.10 2.30 14.59
C ASN A 7 21.96 1.32 14.29
N TRP A 8 20.72 1.74 14.56
CA TRP A 8 19.53 1.00 14.12
C TRP A 8 19.35 1.05 12.61
N PRO A 9 18.67 0.04 12.03
CA PRO A 9 17.99 0.24 10.78
C PRO A 9 16.87 1.26 11.03
N ASP A 10 16.99 2.43 10.42
CA ASP A 10 15.85 3.33 10.30
C ASP A 10 14.69 2.62 9.57
N ILE A 11 13.49 3.19 9.63
CA ILE A 11 12.31 2.66 8.94
C ILE A 11 12.59 2.42 7.44
N ASN A 12 13.43 3.26 6.83
CA ASN A 12 13.77 3.13 5.43
C ASN A 12 14.50 1.81 5.18
N THR A 13 15.34 1.36 6.12
CA THR A 13 16.03 0.07 6.03
C THR A 13 15.05 -1.11 6.10
N LEU A 14 14.06 -1.08 6.99
CA LEU A 14 13.02 -2.13 7.09
C LEU A 14 12.17 -2.21 5.81
N LEU A 15 11.76 -1.05 5.29
CA LEU A 15 11.02 -0.97 4.03
C LEU A 15 11.87 -1.42 2.83
N SER A 16 13.15 -1.02 2.80
CA SER A 16 14.10 -1.41 1.76
C SER A 16 14.29 -2.92 1.72
N PHE A 17 14.39 -3.57 2.88
CA PHE A 17 14.51 -5.01 2.96
C PHE A 17 13.27 -5.72 2.38
N ARG A 18 12.07 -5.27 2.78
CA ARG A 18 10.82 -5.80 2.24
C ARG A 18 10.78 -5.64 0.72
N ASP A 19 11.22 -4.50 0.18
CA ASP A 19 11.28 -4.28 -1.26
C ASP A 19 12.32 -5.15 -1.97
N LEU A 20 13.52 -5.30 -1.41
CA LEU A 20 14.56 -6.19 -1.93
C LEU A 20 14.00 -7.60 -2.09
N ARG A 21 13.30 -8.09 -1.07
CA ARG A 21 12.58 -9.37 -1.14
C ARG A 21 11.52 -9.38 -2.25
N ALA A 22 10.70 -8.33 -2.36
CA ALA A 22 9.67 -8.20 -3.41
C ALA A 22 10.22 -8.24 -4.84
N ILE A 23 11.44 -7.75 -5.07
CA ILE A 23 12.11 -7.82 -6.37
C ILE A 23 13.00 -9.06 -6.54
N GLY A 24 12.96 -10.01 -5.60
CA GLY A 24 13.64 -11.30 -5.69
C GLY A 24 15.10 -11.30 -5.23
N HIS A 25 15.54 -10.31 -4.45
CA HIS A 25 16.82 -10.39 -3.74
C HIS A 25 16.65 -11.30 -2.52
N GLU A 26 17.53 -12.30 -2.40
CA GLU A 26 17.43 -13.34 -1.37
C GLU A 26 18.39 -13.13 -0.19
N GLU A 27 19.16 -12.03 -0.18
CA GLU A 27 20.19 -11.80 0.83
C GLU A 27 19.65 -12.01 2.25
N PRO A 28 20.30 -12.87 3.05
CA PRO A 28 19.91 -13.08 4.44
C PRO A 28 20.05 -11.76 5.18
N MET A 29 19.05 -11.44 6.00
CA MET A 29 19.28 -10.45 7.05
C MET A 29 20.27 -11.11 8.01
N GLU A 30 21.50 -10.61 8.13
CA GLU A 30 22.36 -11.06 9.23
C GLU A 30 21.57 -10.81 10.52
N ALA A 31 21.40 -11.86 11.33
CA ALA A 31 20.68 -11.81 12.59
C ALA A 31 21.35 -10.79 13.52
N GLY A 32 20.80 -9.58 13.56
CA GLY A 32 21.32 -8.46 14.32
C GLY A 32 20.45 -8.15 15.53
N LEU A 33 21.07 -8.09 16.71
CA LEU A 33 20.47 -7.52 17.92
C LEU A 33 19.94 -6.12 17.65
N LEU A 34 18.71 -5.89 18.06
CA LEU A 34 17.95 -4.66 17.98
C LEU A 34 18.23 -3.80 19.23
N VAL A 35 18.96 -2.67 19.21
CA VAL A 35 19.30 -1.93 20.46
C VAL A 35 18.97 -0.43 20.48
N ASN A 36 17.98 0.02 21.30
CA ASN A 36 17.39 1.39 21.32
C ASN A 36 18.40 2.44 21.76
N LYS A 37 18.90 3.25 20.82
CA LYS A 37 19.88 4.31 21.11
C LYS A 37 19.25 5.51 21.82
N LYS A 38 17.95 5.73 21.67
CA LYS A 38 17.23 6.79 22.39
C LYS A 38 16.72 6.34 23.77
N GLN A 39 16.61 5.04 24.02
CA GLN A 39 16.00 4.49 25.25
C GLN A 39 16.81 3.41 25.99
N LYS A 40 18.12 3.25 25.73
CA LYS A 40 19.04 2.34 26.47
C LYS A 40 18.50 0.90 26.70
N GLY A 41 18.02 0.21 25.66
CA GLY A 41 17.58 -1.19 25.76
C GLY A 41 18.14 -2.06 24.63
N ILE A 42 18.56 -3.31 24.93
CA ILE A 42 18.99 -4.33 23.95
C ILE A 42 17.81 -5.30 23.73
N PHE A 43 17.50 -5.61 22.47
CA PHE A 43 16.41 -6.46 21.99
C PHE A 43 16.96 -7.48 20.97
N SER A 44 16.39 -8.67 20.90
CA SER A 44 16.79 -9.72 19.95
C SER A 44 15.60 -10.00 19.02
N CYS A 45 15.78 -10.00 17.70
CA CYS A 45 14.77 -10.56 16.79
C CYS A 45 15.37 -11.54 15.81
N TYR A 46 14.75 -12.71 15.79
CA TYR A 46 14.81 -13.67 14.71
C TYR A 46 13.62 -13.40 13.78
N TYR A 47 13.89 -13.23 12.49
CA TYR A 47 12.88 -13.18 11.43
C TYR A 47 13.09 -14.39 10.50
N GLU A 48 13.17 -15.59 11.06
CA GLU A 48 13.18 -16.85 10.30
C GLU A 48 11.82 -17.52 10.42
N ASP A 49 11.10 -17.64 9.28
CA ASP A 49 9.90 -18.45 8.98
C ASP A 49 8.76 -18.54 10.04
N THR A 50 8.85 -17.80 11.14
CA THR A 50 7.86 -17.58 12.20
C THR A 50 7.78 -16.08 12.40
N ALA A 51 7.11 -15.46 11.44
CA ALA A 51 7.11 -14.02 11.32
C ALA A 51 6.38 -13.35 12.51
N ILE A 52 6.68 -12.07 12.70
CA ILE A 52 5.76 -11.12 13.35
C ILE A 52 4.34 -11.19 12.73
N ASP A 53 4.14 -11.91 11.61
CA ASP A 53 2.85 -12.37 11.07
C ASP A 53 1.93 -13.02 12.12
N ASP A 54 2.48 -13.51 13.23
CA ASP A 54 1.74 -14.15 14.32
C ASP A 54 1.50 -13.23 15.52
N PHE A 55 1.98 -11.99 15.48
CA PHE A 55 1.79 -11.04 16.56
C PHE A 55 0.38 -10.45 16.48
N ILE A 56 -0.50 -11.00 17.32
CA ILE A 56 -1.94 -10.73 17.48
C ILE A 56 -2.79 -11.60 16.54
N SER A 57 -3.15 -12.80 17.01
CA SER A 57 -4.17 -13.65 16.38
C SER A 57 -5.58 -13.11 16.68
N ALA A 58 -6.57 -13.57 15.89
CA ALA A 58 -8.01 -13.44 16.20
C ALA A 58 -8.31 -13.67 17.70
N GLU A 59 -7.60 -14.62 18.32
CA GLU A 59 -7.78 -15.02 19.70
C GLU A 59 -7.38 -13.91 20.69
N LEU A 60 -6.31 -13.16 20.43
CA LEU A 60 -5.91 -12.04 21.29
C LEU A 60 -6.93 -10.89 21.20
N TYR A 61 -7.58 -10.69 20.04
CA TYR A 61 -8.67 -9.73 19.90
C TYR A 61 -9.87 -10.11 20.77
N ASP A 62 -10.27 -11.38 20.71
CA ASP A 62 -11.42 -11.89 21.48
C ASP A 62 -11.12 -11.88 22.99
N GLU A 63 -9.91 -12.25 23.39
CA GLU A 63 -9.45 -12.20 24.79
C GLU A 63 -9.45 -10.77 25.34
N LEU A 64 -8.95 -9.79 24.58
CA LEU A 64 -8.93 -8.38 25.00
C LEU A 64 -10.32 -7.73 24.98
N ALA A 65 -11.16 -8.07 24.00
CA ALA A 65 -12.55 -7.61 23.93
C ALA A 65 -13.37 -8.15 25.12
N GLY A 66 -13.16 -9.42 25.50
CA GLY A 66 -13.79 -10.04 26.66
C GLY A 66 -13.37 -9.43 28.00
N PHE A 67 -12.15 -8.86 28.09
CA PHE A 67 -11.60 -8.34 29.34
C PHE A 67 -11.81 -6.84 29.57
N SER A 68 -11.93 -6.04 28.51
CA SER A 68 -11.97 -4.57 28.63
C SER A 68 -13.32 -3.93 28.36
N HIS A 69 -14.27 -4.63 27.71
CA HIS A 69 -15.51 -4.05 27.15
C HIS A 69 -15.28 -2.77 26.31
N ASP A 70 -14.04 -2.41 26.01
CA ASP A 70 -13.66 -1.17 25.37
C ASP A 70 -13.29 -1.45 23.93
N GLN A 71 -14.20 -1.06 23.03
CA GLN A 71 -14.01 -1.21 21.59
C GLN A 71 -12.75 -0.47 21.10
N ALA A 72 -12.33 0.61 21.75
CA ALA A 72 -11.14 1.37 21.34
C ALA A 72 -9.87 0.53 21.46
N TYR A 73 -9.76 -0.31 22.48
CA TYR A 73 -8.61 -1.23 22.64
C TYR A 73 -8.50 -2.21 21.47
N SER A 74 -9.62 -2.81 21.06
CA SER A 74 -9.66 -3.73 19.92
C SER A 74 -9.29 -3.02 18.62
N ASP A 75 -9.82 -1.82 18.38
CA ASP A 75 -9.55 -1.04 17.17
C ASP A 75 -8.08 -0.60 17.09
N TYR A 76 -7.48 -0.15 18.20
CA TYR A 76 -6.04 0.22 18.24
C TYR A 76 -5.11 -0.98 18.07
N LEU A 77 -5.48 -2.12 18.63
CA LEU A 77 -4.75 -3.36 18.42
C LEU A 77 -4.79 -3.78 16.95
N PHE A 78 -5.95 -3.62 16.33
CA PHE A 78 -6.12 -3.97 14.92
C PHE A 78 -5.31 -3.03 14.02
N LEU A 79 -5.30 -1.73 14.31
CA LEU A 79 -4.43 -0.77 13.62
C LEU A 79 -2.94 -1.15 13.76
N THR A 80 -2.54 -1.64 14.94
CA THR A 80 -1.17 -2.12 15.21
C THR A 80 -0.81 -3.32 14.30
N GLU A 81 -1.73 -4.29 14.16
CA GLU A 81 -1.54 -5.42 13.24
C GLU A 81 -1.40 -4.94 11.79
N ILE A 82 -2.27 -4.05 11.31
CA ILE A 82 -2.21 -3.52 9.94
C ILE A 82 -0.81 -2.94 9.65
N VAL A 83 -0.30 -2.14 10.58
CA VAL A 83 1.02 -1.48 10.51
C VAL A 83 2.14 -2.52 10.47
N LEU A 84 2.20 -3.45 11.41
CA LEU A 84 3.24 -4.50 11.44
C LEU A 84 3.19 -5.39 10.20
N ASN A 85 1.99 -5.78 9.76
CA ASN A 85 1.77 -6.60 8.57
C ASN A 85 2.26 -5.90 7.28
N THR A 86 2.56 -4.60 7.31
CA THR A 86 3.15 -3.89 6.15
C THR A 86 4.60 -4.30 5.89
N LEU A 87 5.30 -4.74 6.93
CA LEU A 87 6.67 -5.26 6.84
C LEU A 87 6.72 -6.74 6.42
N SER A 88 5.58 -7.44 6.48
CA SER A 88 5.47 -8.84 6.09
C SER A 88 5.79 -9.04 4.60
N TYR A 89 6.75 -9.93 4.32
CA TYR A 89 7.06 -10.39 2.98
C TYR A 89 6.53 -11.82 2.78
N SER A 90 5.88 -12.09 1.65
CA SER A 90 5.48 -13.45 1.25
C SER A 90 6.32 -13.90 0.06
N LYS A 91 6.86 -15.12 0.13
CA LYS A 91 7.63 -15.77 -0.95
C LYS A 91 6.76 -16.06 -2.19
N LYS A 92 5.45 -16.22 -2.03
CA LYS A 92 4.51 -16.27 -3.15
C LYS A 92 4.27 -14.83 -3.62
N PRO A 93 4.03 -14.57 -4.92
CA PRO A 93 3.48 -13.29 -5.33
C PRO A 93 2.34 -12.99 -4.36
N SER A 94 2.45 -11.87 -3.66
CA SER A 94 1.66 -11.55 -2.47
C SER A 94 0.43 -10.77 -2.90
N ALA A 95 -0.77 -11.14 -2.42
CA ALA A 95 -2.06 -10.49 -2.68
C ALA A 95 -1.90 -9.02 -3.11
N ILE A 96 -2.50 -8.59 -4.24
CA ILE A 96 -2.46 -7.18 -4.72
C ILE A 96 -2.63 -6.18 -3.58
N ASN A 97 -3.47 -6.51 -2.60
CA ASN A 97 -3.67 -5.82 -1.34
C ASN A 97 -2.39 -5.56 -0.54
N ARG A 98 -1.50 -6.54 -0.33
CA ARG A 98 -0.21 -6.33 0.37
C ARG A 98 0.72 -5.38 -0.40
N ARG A 99 0.74 -5.48 -1.74
CA ARG A 99 1.48 -4.54 -2.61
C ARG A 99 0.91 -3.14 -2.48
N LEU A 100 -0.39 -2.98 -2.68
CA LEU A 100 -1.08 -1.69 -2.65
C LEU A 100 -1.07 -1.07 -1.24
N LYS A 101 -1.12 -1.88 -0.17
CA LYS A 101 -0.95 -1.42 1.21
C LYS A 101 0.44 -0.81 1.41
N LEU A 102 1.50 -1.50 0.98
CA LEU A 102 2.84 -0.91 1.05
C LEU A 102 2.93 0.36 0.19
N PHE A 103 2.37 0.34 -1.02
CA PHE A 103 2.33 1.52 -1.87
C PHE A 103 1.73 2.71 -1.11
N CYS A 104 0.59 2.52 -0.43
CA CYS A 104 -0.05 3.57 0.35
C CYS A 104 0.85 4.05 1.49
N PHE A 105 1.39 3.11 2.26
CA PHE A 105 2.26 3.41 3.40
C PHE A 105 3.48 4.24 2.99
N LYS A 106 4.19 3.82 1.93
CA LYS A 106 5.34 4.54 1.39
C LYS A 106 4.99 5.95 0.95
N ASN A 107 3.92 6.09 0.17
CA ASN A 107 3.51 7.38 -0.35
C ASN A 107 3.07 8.34 0.77
N MET A 108 2.52 7.85 1.88
CA MET A 108 2.24 8.69 3.06
C MET A 108 3.51 9.21 3.74
N MET A 109 4.61 8.46 3.68
CA MET A 109 5.89 8.86 4.27
C MET A 109 6.73 9.77 3.37
N LEU A 110 6.33 9.93 2.09
CA LEU A 110 7.02 10.82 1.17
C LEU A 110 6.58 12.26 1.40
N HIS A 111 7.55 13.17 1.46
CA HIS A 111 7.25 14.58 1.31
C HIS A 111 6.93 14.87 -0.17
N LEU A 112 5.67 15.16 -0.45
CA LEU A 112 5.17 15.48 -1.79
C LEU A 112 4.87 16.99 -1.90
N PRO A 113 4.92 17.59 -3.10
CA PRO A 113 4.54 18.99 -3.32
C PRO A 113 3.13 19.32 -2.78
N ASN A 114 2.91 20.56 -2.34
CA ASN A 114 1.69 21.01 -1.62
C ASN A 114 0.34 20.59 -2.23
N GLU A 115 0.20 20.47 -3.54
CA GLU A 115 -1.05 20.01 -4.18
C GLU A 115 -1.37 18.53 -3.93
N GLN A 116 -0.37 17.76 -3.52
CA GLN A 116 -0.46 16.30 -3.33
C GLN A 116 -0.66 15.89 -1.87
N GLU A 117 -0.52 16.82 -0.92
CA GLU A 117 -0.85 16.58 0.50
C GLU A 117 -2.33 16.20 0.69
N LEU A 118 -3.22 16.70 -0.19
CA LEU A 118 -4.64 16.36 -0.21
C LEU A 118 -4.87 14.84 -0.32
N TYR A 119 -3.97 14.12 -0.97
CA TYR A 119 -4.09 12.68 -1.17
C TYR A 119 -3.65 11.85 0.04
N ARG A 120 -3.03 12.43 1.06
CA ARG A 120 -2.56 11.69 2.24
C ARG A 120 -3.69 11.03 3.02
N THR A 121 -4.83 11.71 3.12
CA THR A 121 -6.06 11.14 3.70
C THR A 121 -6.54 9.91 2.92
N ASP A 122 -6.52 10.01 1.58
CA ASP A 122 -6.93 8.90 0.71
C ASP A 122 -5.96 7.73 0.79
N LEU A 123 -4.64 8.00 0.81
CA LEU A 123 -3.61 6.98 1.02
C LEU A 123 -3.82 6.25 2.35
N PHE A 124 -4.14 6.96 3.43
CA PHE A 124 -4.40 6.34 4.72
C PHE A 124 -5.65 5.46 4.69
N ARG A 125 -6.73 5.94 4.08
CA ARG A 125 -7.96 5.14 3.89
C ARG A 125 -7.70 3.88 3.08
N PHE A 126 -6.97 4.00 1.97
CA PHE A 126 -6.60 2.86 1.15
C PHE A 126 -5.65 1.90 1.88
N PHE A 127 -4.71 2.41 2.67
CA PHE A 127 -3.83 1.62 3.53
C PHE A 127 -4.62 0.71 4.46
N LEU A 128 -5.65 1.23 5.14
CA LEU A 128 -6.53 0.44 5.99
C LEU A 128 -7.41 -0.53 5.15
N PHE A 129 -7.96 -0.05 4.03
CA PHE A 129 -8.85 -0.82 3.15
C PHE A 129 -8.20 -2.08 2.56
N PHE A 130 -6.91 -2.01 2.20
CA PHE A 130 -6.21 -3.18 1.66
C PHE A 130 -5.86 -4.24 2.73
N HIS A 131 -6.21 -4.01 3.98
CA HIS A 131 -6.20 -5.06 4.98
C HIS A 131 -7.65 -5.56 5.21
N PRO A 132 -7.89 -6.89 5.30
CA PRO A 132 -9.23 -7.42 5.53
C PRO A 132 -9.75 -6.96 6.90
N CYS A 133 -10.67 -5.99 6.92
CA CYS A 133 -11.22 -5.42 8.13
C CYS A 133 -12.70 -5.04 7.96
N LYS A 134 -13.39 -4.81 9.07
CA LYS A 134 -14.78 -4.33 9.05
C LYS A 134 -14.84 -2.89 8.56
N GLU A 135 -15.87 -2.53 7.80
CA GLU A 135 -16.07 -1.14 7.34
C GLU A 135 -16.09 -0.13 8.49
N ASP A 136 -16.64 -0.50 9.65
CA ASP A 136 -16.69 0.39 10.81
C ASP A 136 -15.29 0.79 11.28
N LEU A 137 -14.30 -0.10 11.17
CA LEU A 137 -12.91 0.21 11.50
C LEU A 137 -12.33 1.28 10.56
N LEU A 138 -12.66 1.19 9.26
CA LEU A 138 -12.25 2.19 8.26
C LEU A 138 -12.84 3.57 8.54
N ARG A 139 -14.02 3.63 9.18
CA ARG A 139 -14.69 4.87 9.56
C ARG A 139 -14.19 5.40 10.90
N SER A 140 -13.74 4.52 11.80
CA SER A 140 -13.19 4.90 13.10
C SER A 140 -11.92 5.73 12.97
N PHE A 141 -10.99 5.36 12.08
CA PHE A 141 -9.70 6.05 11.96
C PHE A 141 -9.67 7.04 10.79
N VAL A 142 -9.26 8.27 11.06
CA VAL A 142 -9.03 9.29 10.05
C VAL A 142 -7.68 9.96 10.28
N LEU A 143 -6.89 10.10 9.22
CA LEU A 143 -5.69 10.93 9.19
C LEU A 143 -6.00 12.22 8.45
N ASN A 144 -5.75 13.37 9.07
CA ASN A 144 -5.94 14.69 8.47
C ASN A 144 -4.75 15.62 8.80
N SER A 145 -4.83 16.90 8.39
CA SER A 145 -3.78 17.89 8.61
C SER A 145 -3.47 18.19 10.09
N LYS A 146 -4.39 17.90 11.01
CA LYS A 146 -4.21 18.06 12.46
C LYS A 146 -3.66 16.80 13.15
N GLY A 147 -3.60 15.67 12.45
CA GLY A 147 -3.15 14.38 12.99
C GLY A 147 -4.20 13.28 12.87
N PHE A 148 -4.25 12.39 13.86
CA PHE A 148 -5.17 11.26 13.90
C PHE A 148 -6.46 11.62 14.64
N ALA A 149 -7.59 11.22 14.05
CA ALA A 149 -8.87 11.15 14.73
C ALA A 149 -9.34 9.71 14.89
N TYR A 150 -9.97 9.42 16.03
CA TYR A 150 -10.70 8.19 16.30
C TYR A 150 -12.16 8.53 16.61
N LYS A 151 -13.11 7.94 15.87
CA LYS A 151 -14.57 8.19 15.98
C LYS A 151 -14.94 9.68 16.00
N GLY A 152 -14.21 10.50 15.24
CA GLY A 152 -14.43 11.94 15.11
C GLY A 152 -13.66 12.80 16.11
N GLU A 153 -13.04 12.21 17.13
CA GLU A 153 -12.27 12.93 18.13
C GLU A 153 -10.77 12.89 17.83
N GLN A 154 -10.08 14.02 17.99
CA GLN A 154 -8.61 14.06 17.82
C GLN A 154 -7.93 13.31 18.97
N ILE A 155 -6.97 12.45 18.63
CA ILE A 155 -6.25 11.63 19.60
C ILE A 155 -4.74 11.73 19.43
N ASP A 156 -4.01 11.59 20.54
CA ASP A 156 -2.58 11.26 20.50
C ASP A 156 -2.43 9.75 20.32
N LEU A 157 -2.38 9.31 19.06
CA LEU A 157 -2.25 7.89 18.72
C LEU A 157 -1.00 7.26 19.35
N HIS A 158 0.09 8.01 19.48
CA HIS A 158 1.31 7.48 20.07
C HIS A 158 1.11 7.16 21.57
N GLN A 159 0.40 8.03 22.30
CA GLN A 159 0.04 7.76 23.69
C GLN A 159 -0.98 6.61 23.81
N GLN A 160 -1.98 6.53 22.92
CA GLN A 160 -2.97 5.44 22.93
C GLN A 160 -2.31 4.06 22.72
N ILE A 161 -1.38 3.96 21.77
CA ILE A 161 -0.64 2.70 21.54
C ILE A 161 0.27 2.36 22.74
N LYS A 162 0.87 3.33 23.42
CA LYS A 162 1.62 3.05 24.66
C LYS A 162 0.73 2.45 25.74
N ILE A 163 -0.42 3.07 26.00
CA ILE A 163 -1.42 2.61 26.98
C ILE A 163 -1.91 1.19 26.63
N LEU A 164 -2.14 0.93 25.34
CA LEU A 164 -2.51 -0.41 24.85
C LEU A 164 -1.44 -1.45 25.22
N PHE A 165 -0.17 -1.19 24.89
CA PHE A 165 0.90 -2.14 25.19
C PHE A 165 1.15 -2.29 26.68
N GLU A 166 1.07 -1.22 27.48
CA GLU A 166 1.14 -1.29 28.96
C GLU A 166 0.04 -2.20 29.54
N ALA A 167 -1.20 -2.09 29.03
CA ALA A 167 -2.28 -2.98 29.44
C ALA A 167 -2.02 -4.44 29.06
N ILE A 168 -1.47 -4.68 27.85
CA ILE A 168 -1.07 -6.01 27.38
C ILE A 168 0.02 -6.59 28.28
N PHE A 169 1.03 -5.81 28.66
CA PHE A 169 2.09 -6.26 29.58
C PHE A 169 1.53 -6.64 30.95
N ASN A 170 0.74 -5.74 31.55
CA ASN A 170 0.20 -5.94 32.90
C ASN A 170 -0.73 -7.14 33.01
N LYS A 171 -1.39 -7.50 31.91
CA LYS A 171 -2.36 -8.59 31.85
C LYS A 171 -1.85 -9.81 31.10
N LYS A 172 -0.58 -9.82 30.69
CA LYS A 172 0.00 -10.88 29.85
C LYS A 172 -0.23 -12.30 30.41
N SER A 173 -0.13 -12.47 31.72
CA SER A 173 -0.37 -13.75 32.41
C SER A 173 -1.80 -14.28 32.25
N HIS A 174 -2.75 -13.42 31.90
CA HIS A 174 -4.15 -13.76 31.66
C HIS A 174 -4.47 -14.09 30.19
N PHE A 175 -3.50 -13.94 29.28
CA PHE A 175 -3.67 -14.14 27.84
C PHE A 175 -2.83 -15.32 27.36
N PRO A 176 -3.42 -16.53 27.25
CA PRO A 176 -2.74 -17.72 26.72
C PRO A 176 -2.10 -17.48 25.35
N SER A 177 -2.76 -16.69 24.49
CA SER A 177 -2.27 -16.27 23.18
C SER A 177 -0.93 -15.53 23.21
N LEU A 178 -0.59 -14.90 24.35
CA LEU A 178 0.66 -14.17 24.56
C LEU A 178 1.78 -14.98 25.21
N SER A 179 1.52 -16.22 25.60
CA SER A 179 2.49 -17.07 26.31
C SER A 179 3.78 -17.29 25.52
N ARG A 180 3.71 -17.30 24.18
CA ARG A 180 4.85 -17.46 23.27
C ARG A 180 5.74 -16.22 23.12
N PHE A 181 5.26 -15.04 23.51
CA PHE A 181 5.99 -13.79 23.30
C PHE A 181 6.71 -13.35 24.57
N THR A 182 7.98 -12.94 24.45
CA THR A 182 8.72 -12.34 25.57
C THR A 182 8.31 -10.87 25.75
N GLU A 183 8.55 -10.28 26.93
CA GLU A 183 8.33 -8.85 27.13
C GLU A 183 9.18 -7.99 26.19
N GLN A 184 10.39 -8.46 25.89
CA GLN A 184 11.32 -7.85 24.93
C GLN A 184 10.71 -7.86 23.52
N SER A 185 10.09 -8.96 23.11
CA SER A 185 9.39 -9.08 21.81
C SER A 185 8.18 -8.15 21.72
N LEU A 186 7.34 -8.10 22.76
CA LEU A 186 6.18 -7.19 22.79
C LEU A 186 6.63 -5.71 22.77
N SER A 187 7.71 -5.38 23.49
CA SER A 187 8.25 -4.02 23.57
C SER A 187 8.77 -3.56 22.22
N LEU A 188 9.43 -4.47 21.50
CA LEU A 188 9.89 -4.18 20.17
C LEU A 188 8.73 -3.92 19.20
N SER A 189 7.68 -4.75 19.21
CA SER A 189 6.51 -4.54 18.35
C SER A 189 5.90 -3.16 18.58
N ARG A 190 5.76 -2.75 19.85
CA ARG A 190 5.34 -1.39 20.22
C ARG A 190 6.24 -0.34 19.58
N ASP A 191 7.54 -0.45 19.77
CA ASP A 191 8.50 0.56 19.31
C ASP A 191 8.52 0.67 17.77
N ILE A 192 8.43 -0.45 17.05
CA ILE A 192 8.30 -0.46 15.58
C ILE A 192 7.01 0.24 15.14
N VAL A 193 5.87 -0.09 15.75
CA VAL A 193 4.57 0.50 15.40
C VAL A 193 4.56 2.01 15.64
N LEU A 194 5.03 2.44 16.81
CA LEU A 194 5.13 3.86 17.15
C LEU A 194 6.02 4.61 16.16
N SER A 195 7.16 4.01 15.78
CA SER A 195 8.07 4.59 14.80
C SER A 195 7.42 4.74 13.42
N LEU A 196 6.78 3.67 12.91
CA LEU A 196 6.10 3.67 11.61
C LEU A 196 4.96 4.69 11.54
N LEU A 197 4.12 4.77 12.59
CA LEU A 197 3.03 5.75 12.67
C LEU A 197 3.55 7.19 12.82
N GLN A 198 4.65 7.39 13.56
CA GLN A 198 5.26 8.71 13.69
C GLN A 198 5.82 9.22 12.35
N SER A 199 6.40 8.35 11.54
CA SER A 199 6.85 8.72 10.18
C SER A 199 5.72 9.03 9.22
N ILE A 200 4.51 8.50 9.45
CA ILE A 200 3.33 8.97 8.73
C ILE A 200 3.07 10.42 9.09
N LEU A 201 3.11 10.82 10.37
CA LEU A 201 2.78 12.18 10.84
C LEU A 201 3.82 13.23 10.45
N TYR A 202 5.10 12.89 10.58
CA TYR A 202 6.23 13.78 10.33
C TYR A 202 7.13 13.19 9.23
N PRO A 203 6.66 13.20 7.96
CA PRO A 203 7.46 12.70 6.86
C PRO A 203 8.75 13.53 6.74
N SER A 204 9.87 12.83 6.72
CA SER A 204 11.19 13.41 6.41
C SER A 204 11.33 13.67 4.90
N PRO A 205 12.36 14.42 4.43
CA PRO A 205 12.63 14.57 3.01
C PRO A 205 12.68 13.22 2.28
N CYS A 206 12.30 13.26 0.99
CA CYS A 206 12.04 12.12 0.10
C CYS A 206 12.83 10.85 0.47
N ILE A 207 12.12 9.85 1.00
CA ILE A 207 12.72 8.61 1.47
C ILE A 207 13.19 7.80 0.26
N SER A 208 14.47 7.43 0.25
CA SER A 208 14.99 6.42 -0.68
C SER A 208 14.69 5.04 -0.14
N PHE A 209 14.02 4.20 -0.95
CA PHE A 209 13.57 2.87 -0.53
C PHE A 209 14.45 1.72 -1.05
N LEU A 210 15.37 1.94 -1.98
CA LEU A 210 16.31 0.90 -2.42
C LEU A 210 17.63 1.52 -2.91
N ASP A 211 18.78 1.01 -2.47
CA ASP A 211 19.99 1.17 -3.25
C ASP A 211 20.06 0.06 -4.31
N MET A 212 20.32 0.43 -5.56
CA MET A 212 20.28 -0.47 -6.74
C MET A 212 21.47 -0.22 -7.68
N GLY A 213 22.54 0.43 -7.21
CA GLY A 213 23.76 0.72 -8.00
C GLY A 213 23.66 1.91 -8.97
N LYS A 214 24.73 2.23 -9.72
CA LYS A 214 24.86 3.48 -10.50
C LYS A 214 24.31 3.44 -11.94
N ASN A 215 23.95 2.27 -12.48
CA ASN A 215 23.42 2.11 -13.85
C ASN A 215 21.94 1.70 -13.83
N LYS A 216 21.09 2.44 -13.10
CA LYS A 216 19.68 2.06 -12.89
C LYS A 216 18.81 2.45 -14.09
N ASP A 217 18.01 1.49 -14.54
CA ASP A 217 16.82 1.69 -15.34
C ASP A 217 15.90 2.79 -14.74
N LEU A 218 15.15 3.50 -15.60
CA LEU A 218 14.33 4.64 -15.19
C LEU A 218 13.23 4.25 -14.20
N LEU A 219 12.63 3.06 -14.32
CA LEU A 219 11.62 2.59 -13.37
C LEU A 219 12.23 2.32 -11.99
N ALA A 220 13.44 1.76 -11.95
CA ALA A 220 14.16 1.57 -10.70
C ALA A 220 14.49 2.91 -10.02
N ARG A 221 14.85 3.95 -10.81
CA ARG A 221 15.07 5.31 -10.29
C ARG A 221 13.80 5.95 -9.76
N ILE A 222 12.68 5.83 -10.47
CA ILE A 222 11.37 6.33 -10.02
C ILE A 222 10.96 5.63 -8.73
N PHE A 223 11.15 4.32 -8.64
CA PHE A 223 10.84 3.57 -7.43
C PHE A 223 11.64 4.05 -6.20
N THR A 224 12.93 4.36 -6.39
CA THR A 224 13.80 4.84 -5.31
C THR A 224 13.61 6.31 -5.00
N THR A 225 13.19 7.10 -5.98
CA THR A 225 13.03 8.54 -5.87
C THR A 225 11.75 8.95 -6.58
N PRO A 226 10.58 8.79 -5.93
CA PRO A 226 9.29 9.03 -6.57
C PRO A 226 9.09 10.46 -7.07
N ALA A 227 9.85 11.44 -6.57
CA ALA A 227 9.89 12.79 -7.16
C ALA A 227 10.18 12.77 -8.68
N LEU A 228 11.04 11.84 -9.15
CA LEU A 228 11.36 11.68 -10.58
C LEU A 228 10.15 11.27 -11.43
N PHE A 229 9.12 10.67 -10.82
CA PHE A 229 7.85 10.41 -11.51
C PHE A 229 7.19 11.72 -11.93
N PHE A 230 7.09 12.67 -10.99
CA PHE A 230 6.45 13.96 -11.22
C PHE A 230 7.28 14.83 -12.16
N ASP A 231 8.60 14.87 -11.98
CA ASP A 231 9.51 15.58 -12.88
C ASP A 231 9.38 15.05 -14.32
N LEU A 232 9.36 13.73 -14.49
CA LEU A 232 9.19 13.11 -15.81
C LEU A 232 7.83 13.46 -16.41
N TYR A 233 6.76 13.45 -15.60
CA TYR A 233 5.42 13.77 -16.06
C TYR A 233 5.30 15.23 -16.54
N GLN A 234 5.85 16.16 -15.76
CA GLN A 234 5.74 17.61 -16.01
C GLN A 234 6.65 18.08 -17.14
N HIS A 235 7.87 17.53 -17.25
CA HIS A 235 8.87 18.04 -18.19
C HIS A 235 9.03 17.21 -19.47
N ASP A 236 8.66 15.92 -19.46
CA ASP A 236 8.76 15.06 -20.64
C ASP A 236 7.62 14.01 -20.67
N GLN A 237 6.39 14.51 -20.75
CA GLN A 237 5.18 13.68 -20.78
C GLN A 237 5.18 12.67 -21.94
N LYS A 238 5.84 12.99 -23.07
CA LYS A 238 5.98 12.07 -24.20
C LYS A 238 6.83 10.85 -23.83
N LYS A 239 7.96 11.05 -23.15
CA LYS A 239 8.78 9.96 -22.62
C LYS A 239 8.06 9.18 -21.53
N PHE A 240 7.28 9.85 -20.68
CA PHE A 240 6.42 9.21 -19.70
C PHE A 240 5.45 8.20 -20.35
N PHE A 241 4.70 8.65 -21.37
CA PHE A 241 3.76 7.77 -22.07
C PHE A 241 4.44 6.65 -22.85
N ARG A 242 5.63 6.90 -23.45
CA ARG A 242 6.42 5.82 -24.05
C ARG A 242 6.83 4.77 -23.03
N LEU A 243 7.24 5.18 -21.82
CA LEU A 243 7.59 4.25 -20.75
C LEU A 243 6.39 3.39 -20.33
N LEU A 244 5.19 3.97 -20.28
CA LEU A 244 3.94 3.22 -20.06
C LEU A 244 3.71 2.20 -21.17
N GLU A 245 3.76 2.62 -22.43
CA GLU A 245 3.55 1.76 -23.60
C GLU A 245 4.51 0.56 -23.61
N GLU A 246 5.79 0.79 -23.39
CA GLU A 246 6.84 -0.25 -23.42
C GLU A 246 6.68 -1.30 -22.32
N ASN A 247 5.99 -0.95 -21.24
CA ASN A 247 5.93 -1.77 -20.03
C ASN A 247 4.54 -2.27 -19.68
N ILE A 248 3.49 -1.81 -20.35
CA ILE A 248 2.10 -2.12 -20.03
C ILE A 248 1.81 -3.63 -19.92
N ASP A 249 2.45 -4.47 -20.76
CA ASP A 249 2.28 -5.93 -20.73
C ASP A 249 2.98 -6.63 -19.56
N GLN A 250 3.84 -5.92 -18.82
CA GLN A 250 4.41 -6.41 -17.57
C GLN A 250 3.43 -6.23 -16.39
N TYR A 251 2.43 -5.35 -16.53
CA TYR A 251 1.38 -5.20 -15.53
C TYR A 251 0.40 -6.36 -15.64
N ILE A 252 0.32 -7.16 -14.58
CA ILE A 252 -0.55 -8.34 -14.58
C ILE A 252 -1.68 -8.16 -13.60
N VAL A 253 -2.86 -7.98 -14.18
CA VAL A 253 -4.15 -8.12 -13.49
C VAL A 253 -4.46 -9.62 -13.38
N LYS A 254 -3.73 -10.36 -12.55
CA LYS A 254 -4.15 -11.73 -12.19
C LYS A 254 -5.33 -11.63 -11.22
N SER A 255 -6.35 -12.47 -11.40
CA SER A 255 -7.26 -12.82 -10.31
C SER A 255 -6.42 -13.48 -9.21
N TRP A 256 -6.48 -12.95 -8.01
CA TRP A 256 -5.74 -13.51 -6.88
C TRP A 256 -6.55 -14.64 -6.25
N ASP A 257 -5.83 -15.58 -5.63
CA ASP A 257 -6.40 -16.60 -4.76
C ASP A 257 -7.49 -15.97 -3.90
N ASN A 258 -8.71 -16.50 -4.06
CA ASN A 258 -9.91 -16.05 -3.39
C ASN A 258 -9.77 -16.31 -1.89
N ASP A 259 -9.27 -15.33 -1.14
CA ASP A 259 -9.83 -15.12 0.20
C ASP A 259 -11.03 -14.20 0.03
N ALA A 260 -12.24 -14.76 0.23
CA ALA A 260 -13.49 -14.02 0.18
C ALA A 260 -13.53 -12.85 1.19
N LYS A 261 -12.57 -12.78 2.12
CA LYS A 261 -12.40 -11.70 3.10
C LYS A 261 -11.61 -10.50 2.56
N LEU A 262 -10.94 -10.60 1.41
CA LEU A 262 -10.11 -9.52 0.86
C LEU A 262 -10.92 -8.65 -0.12
N GLN A 263 -11.23 -7.41 0.29
CA GLN A 263 -11.97 -6.46 -0.53
C GLN A 263 -11.05 -5.78 -1.57
N ALA A 264 -11.12 -6.20 -2.83
CA ALA A 264 -10.69 -5.40 -3.98
C ALA A 264 -11.56 -5.73 -5.22
N SER A 265 -11.93 -4.70 -5.98
CA SER A 265 -13.11 -4.68 -6.86
C SER A 265 -13.02 -5.49 -8.18
N VAL A 266 -14.17 -6.02 -8.61
CA VAL A 266 -14.75 -6.25 -9.97
C VAL A 266 -13.89 -6.84 -11.13
N TYR A 267 -12.58 -6.61 -11.23
CA TYR A 267 -11.68 -7.41 -12.08
C TYR A 267 -11.12 -8.62 -11.36
N TYR A 268 -11.15 -8.58 -10.03
CA TYR A 268 -10.76 -9.68 -9.15
C TYR A 268 -11.94 -10.58 -8.80
N GLY A 269 -13.03 -10.52 -9.58
CA GLY A 269 -14.12 -11.48 -9.45
C GLY A 269 -13.64 -12.89 -9.83
N ALA A 270 -14.33 -13.91 -9.34
CA ALA A 270 -14.01 -15.32 -9.61
C ALA A 270 -14.09 -15.71 -11.11
N THR A 271 -14.55 -14.82 -11.98
CA THR A 271 -14.81 -15.08 -13.39
C THR A 271 -13.74 -14.43 -14.26
N LYS A 272 -12.96 -15.29 -14.93
CA LYS A 272 -12.11 -14.91 -16.05
C LYS A 272 -12.92 -14.13 -17.09
N ASN A 273 -12.41 -12.99 -17.54
CA ASN A 273 -13.06 -12.19 -18.57
C ASN A 273 -12.24 -12.23 -19.86
N ASP A 274 -12.55 -13.20 -20.72
CA ASP A 274 -11.79 -13.47 -21.95
C ASP A 274 -11.72 -12.24 -22.87
N ALA A 275 -12.75 -11.38 -22.87
CA ALA A 275 -12.74 -10.13 -23.63
C ALA A 275 -11.62 -9.19 -23.17
N ILE A 276 -11.37 -9.09 -21.87
CA ILE A 276 -10.28 -8.27 -21.30
C ILE A 276 -8.93 -8.93 -21.49
N GLU A 277 -8.85 -10.25 -21.29
CA GLU A 277 -7.57 -10.97 -21.43
C GLU A 277 -6.99 -10.84 -22.84
N SER A 278 -7.85 -10.81 -23.86
CA SER A 278 -7.45 -10.64 -25.26
C SER A 278 -6.69 -9.33 -25.53
N TYR A 279 -6.80 -8.33 -24.65
CA TYR A 279 -6.11 -7.06 -24.84
C TYR A 279 -4.61 -7.17 -24.63
N PHE A 280 -4.14 -8.08 -23.76
CA PHE A 280 -2.76 -8.16 -23.27
C PHE A 280 -1.91 -9.15 -24.04
N ASP A 281 -0.66 -8.76 -24.35
CA ASP A 281 0.35 -9.65 -24.92
C ASP A 281 1.16 -10.25 -23.78
N ARG A 282 0.68 -11.35 -23.18
CA ARG A 282 1.32 -11.91 -21.99
C ARG A 282 2.76 -12.35 -22.32
N PRO A 283 3.79 -11.79 -21.65
CA PRO A 283 5.15 -12.24 -21.85
C PRO A 283 5.28 -13.71 -21.40
N SER A 284 6.05 -14.49 -22.15
CA SER A 284 6.30 -15.91 -21.87
C SER A 284 6.95 -16.15 -20.51
N ARG A 285 7.74 -15.18 -20.04
CA ARG A 285 8.34 -15.16 -18.70
C ARG A 285 8.24 -13.77 -18.11
N LEU A 286 7.75 -13.69 -16.88
CA LEU A 286 7.73 -12.46 -16.11
C LEU A 286 8.99 -12.37 -15.27
N PHE A 287 9.69 -11.25 -15.38
CA PHE A 287 10.78 -10.92 -14.50
C PHE A 287 10.19 -10.25 -13.24
N PRO A 288 10.26 -10.87 -12.04
CA PRO A 288 9.60 -10.35 -10.84
C PRO A 288 9.98 -8.91 -10.52
N LYS A 289 11.27 -8.59 -10.62
CA LYS A 289 11.81 -7.24 -10.47
C LYS A 289 11.17 -6.24 -11.43
N LYS A 290 11.20 -6.52 -12.74
CA LYS A 290 10.62 -5.63 -13.76
C LYS A 290 9.11 -5.45 -13.53
N LYS A 291 8.41 -6.56 -13.29
CA LYS A 291 6.98 -6.57 -12.99
C LYS A 291 6.64 -5.63 -11.83
N TYR A 292 7.30 -5.79 -10.68
CA TYR A 292 7.02 -5.00 -9.48
C TYR A 292 7.31 -3.49 -9.67
N LEU A 293 8.39 -3.16 -10.38
CA LEU A 293 8.73 -1.76 -10.70
C LEU A 293 7.70 -1.12 -11.64
N VAL A 294 7.23 -1.86 -12.65
CA VAL A 294 6.17 -1.39 -13.56
C VAL A 294 4.85 -1.23 -12.83
N GLU A 295 4.49 -2.20 -12.00
CA GLU A 295 3.33 -2.18 -11.12
C GLU A 295 3.31 -0.93 -10.25
N PHE A 296 4.42 -0.61 -9.58
CA PHE A 296 4.54 0.61 -8.77
C PHE A 296 4.41 1.89 -9.60
N PHE A 297 5.03 1.95 -10.79
CA PHE A 297 4.95 3.10 -11.68
C PHE A 297 3.52 3.36 -12.19
N ILE A 298 2.78 2.31 -12.53
CA ILE A 298 1.39 2.41 -12.94
C ILE A 298 0.49 2.77 -11.76
N ASP A 299 0.72 2.21 -10.57
CA ASP A 299 -0.03 2.58 -9.36
C ASP A 299 0.12 4.09 -9.05
N LEU A 300 1.33 4.65 -9.19
CA LEU A 300 1.58 6.11 -9.05
C LEU A 300 0.72 6.90 -10.04
N TYR A 301 0.71 6.48 -11.31
CA TYR A 301 -0.03 7.20 -12.35
C TYR A 301 -1.54 7.12 -12.16
N VAL A 302 -2.06 5.95 -11.80
CA VAL A 302 -3.48 5.80 -11.49
C VAL A 302 -3.88 6.67 -10.29
N PHE A 303 -3.07 6.66 -9.23
CA PHE A 303 -3.38 7.35 -8.00
C PHE A 303 -3.30 8.88 -8.13
N TYR A 304 -2.21 9.41 -8.69
CA TYR A 304 -1.94 10.85 -8.70
C TYR A 304 -2.48 11.60 -9.91
N MET A 305 -2.55 10.96 -11.08
CA MET A 305 -2.88 11.66 -12.33
C MET A 305 -4.26 11.26 -12.86
N LEU A 306 -4.49 9.96 -13.06
CA LEU A 306 -5.67 9.50 -13.81
C LEU A 306 -7.01 9.72 -13.10
N ARG A 307 -7.03 10.10 -11.81
CA ARG A 307 -8.26 10.48 -11.11
C ARG A 307 -8.96 11.71 -11.72
N GLN A 308 -8.21 12.56 -12.42
CA GLN A 308 -8.76 13.72 -13.10
C GLN A 308 -9.20 13.35 -14.54
N PRO A 309 -10.44 13.65 -14.96
CA PRO A 309 -10.91 13.32 -16.31
C PRO A 309 -10.04 13.87 -17.46
N ALA A 310 -9.35 14.99 -17.24
CA ALA A 310 -8.45 15.59 -18.23
C ALA A 310 -7.17 14.78 -18.48
N GLU A 311 -6.62 14.14 -17.46
CA GLU A 311 -5.41 13.33 -17.61
C GLU A 311 -5.69 12.05 -18.42
N LEU A 312 -6.91 11.50 -18.30
CA LEU A 312 -7.36 10.39 -19.13
C LEU A 312 -7.50 10.78 -20.60
N GLU A 313 -7.99 11.98 -20.89
CA GLU A 313 -8.08 12.50 -22.26
C GLU A 313 -6.69 12.67 -22.89
N GLY A 314 -5.72 13.23 -22.14
CA GLY A 314 -4.34 13.36 -22.59
C GLY A 314 -3.72 12.00 -22.96
N LEU A 315 -3.95 10.98 -22.11
CA LEU A 315 -3.53 9.61 -22.38
C LEU A 315 -4.16 9.05 -23.66
N ILE A 316 -5.49 9.15 -23.80
CA ILE A 316 -6.22 8.63 -24.97
C ILE A 316 -5.71 9.31 -26.24
N THR A 317 -5.55 10.63 -26.20
CA THR A 317 -5.08 11.45 -27.33
C THR A 317 -3.68 11.05 -27.76
N PHE A 318 -2.76 10.87 -26.80
CA PHE A 318 -1.41 10.42 -27.09
C PHE A 318 -1.38 9.07 -27.81
N PHE A 319 -2.28 8.17 -27.44
CA PHE A 319 -2.40 6.83 -28.03
C PHE A 319 -3.48 6.71 -29.10
N ALA A 320 -3.96 7.80 -29.71
CA ALA A 320 -5.06 7.76 -30.70
C ALA A 320 -4.78 6.81 -31.89
N GLY A 321 -3.52 6.65 -32.30
CA GLY A 321 -3.10 5.69 -33.33
C GLY A 321 -2.79 4.28 -32.82
N LYS A 322 -3.03 3.99 -31.54
CA LYS A 322 -2.64 2.75 -30.85
C LYS A 322 -3.81 2.19 -30.02
N PRO A 323 -4.92 1.78 -30.66
CA PRO A 323 -6.16 1.38 -29.97
C PRO A 323 -5.95 0.21 -28.99
N ARG A 324 -5.01 -0.69 -29.31
CA ARG A 324 -4.67 -1.81 -28.41
C ARG A 324 -4.05 -1.34 -27.10
N VAL A 325 -3.17 -0.33 -27.14
CA VAL A 325 -2.55 0.25 -25.94
C VAL A 325 -3.60 0.98 -25.10
N GLN A 326 -4.50 1.72 -25.74
CA GLN A 326 -5.62 2.38 -25.05
C GLN A 326 -6.52 1.36 -24.32
N LEU A 327 -6.88 0.25 -24.99
CA LEU A 327 -7.68 -0.82 -24.38
C LEU A 327 -6.98 -1.47 -23.18
N LYS A 328 -5.68 -1.75 -23.28
CA LYS A 328 -4.86 -2.26 -22.16
C LYS A 328 -4.87 -1.27 -20.99
N MET A 329 -4.67 0.04 -21.24
CA MET A 329 -4.64 1.06 -20.19
C MET A 329 -5.99 1.21 -19.49
N ILE A 330 -7.08 1.22 -20.26
CA ILE A 330 -8.44 1.27 -19.71
C ILE A 330 -8.74 0.00 -18.92
N ALA A 331 -8.31 -1.16 -19.42
CA ALA A 331 -8.42 -2.40 -18.68
C ALA A 331 -7.62 -2.38 -17.37
N ILE A 332 -6.51 -1.66 -17.26
CA ILE A 332 -5.83 -1.50 -15.97
C ILE A 332 -6.59 -0.49 -15.10
N LEU A 333 -6.86 0.70 -15.64
CA LEU A 333 -7.43 1.82 -14.93
C LEU A 333 -8.77 1.48 -14.29
N PHE A 334 -9.73 0.97 -15.05
CA PHE A 334 -11.08 0.72 -14.55
C PHE A 334 -11.14 -0.36 -13.48
N SER A 335 -10.11 -1.21 -13.39
CA SER A 335 -9.96 -2.24 -12.37
C SER A 335 -9.43 -1.72 -11.07
N HIS A 336 -8.65 -0.66 -11.19
CA HIS A 336 -7.70 -0.31 -10.17
C HIS A 336 -8.46 0.17 -8.93
N PRO A 337 -8.15 -0.32 -7.73
CA PRO A 337 -8.85 0.13 -6.52
C PRO A 337 -8.77 1.64 -6.27
N PHE A 338 -7.68 2.28 -6.71
CA PHE A 338 -7.53 3.75 -6.68
C PHE A 338 -8.43 4.50 -7.66
N TYR A 339 -8.92 3.85 -8.71
CA TYR A 339 -9.84 4.43 -9.68
C TYR A 339 -11.28 3.99 -9.37
N ASN A 340 -11.79 4.57 -8.28
CA ASN A 340 -13.04 4.19 -7.63
C ASN A 340 -14.30 4.57 -8.44
N GLY A 341 -15.47 4.36 -7.84
CA GLY A 341 -16.75 4.74 -8.44
C GLY A 341 -16.89 6.24 -8.69
N GLU A 342 -16.36 7.08 -7.82
CA GLU A 342 -16.43 8.54 -7.93
C GLU A 342 -15.68 9.06 -9.16
N ALA A 343 -14.45 8.61 -9.39
CA ALA A 343 -13.69 9.01 -10.59
C ALA A 343 -14.40 8.60 -11.89
N LYS A 344 -15.04 7.42 -11.89
CA LYS A 344 -15.87 6.94 -13.02
C LYS A 344 -17.13 7.79 -13.21
N LEU A 345 -17.77 8.21 -12.12
CA LEU A 345 -18.93 9.11 -12.17
C LEU A 345 -18.54 10.49 -12.70
N GLN A 346 -17.43 11.06 -12.23
CA GLN A 346 -16.91 12.34 -12.74
C GLN A 346 -16.61 12.27 -14.24
N LEU A 347 -16.05 11.15 -14.71
CA LEU A 347 -15.83 10.91 -16.13
C LEU A 347 -17.12 10.97 -16.94
N VAL A 348 -18.17 10.26 -16.48
CA VAL A 348 -19.50 10.27 -17.11
C VAL A 348 -20.14 11.66 -17.09
N GLN A 349 -20.11 12.33 -15.94
CA GLN A 349 -20.69 13.67 -15.77
C GLN A 349 -19.99 14.72 -16.65
N SER A 350 -18.69 14.56 -16.90
CA SER A 350 -17.93 15.43 -17.79
C SER A 350 -18.21 15.20 -19.28
N GLY A 351 -18.95 14.15 -19.64
CA GLY A 351 -19.19 13.72 -21.03
C GLY A 351 -17.96 13.14 -21.73
N ARG A 352 -16.81 13.06 -21.07
CA ARG A 352 -15.55 12.55 -21.64
C ARG A 352 -15.54 11.02 -21.79
N ASP A 353 -16.56 10.33 -21.28
CA ASP A 353 -16.76 8.89 -21.50
C ASP A 353 -16.85 8.52 -22.99
N THR A 354 -17.27 9.45 -23.85
CA THR A 354 -17.38 9.25 -25.30
C THR A 354 -16.05 9.19 -26.04
N LEU A 355 -14.95 9.63 -25.40
CA LEU A 355 -13.60 9.59 -25.98
C LEU A 355 -12.97 8.19 -25.87
N LEU A 356 -13.52 7.32 -25.04
CA LEU A 356 -12.95 6.02 -24.77
C LEU A 356 -13.13 5.07 -25.96
N PRO A 357 -12.11 4.25 -26.32
CA PRO A 357 -12.27 3.19 -27.31
C PRO A 357 -13.38 2.22 -26.91
N HIS A 358 -14.12 1.77 -27.91
CA HIS A 358 -15.17 0.77 -27.71
C HIS A 358 -14.57 -0.55 -27.19
N GLY A 359 -15.18 -1.11 -26.15
CA GLY A 359 -14.70 -2.30 -25.47
C GLY A 359 -15.49 -2.61 -24.21
N PHE A 360 -15.03 -3.61 -23.44
CA PHE A 360 -15.78 -4.12 -22.29
C PHE A 360 -16.09 -3.04 -21.23
N TRP A 361 -15.14 -2.14 -20.94
CA TRP A 361 -15.27 -1.13 -19.89
C TRP A 361 -16.12 0.07 -20.29
N THR A 362 -16.12 0.43 -21.58
CA THR A 362 -17.01 1.48 -22.09
C THR A 362 -18.47 1.02 -22.07
N GLU A 363 -18.75 -0.25 -22.35
CA GLU A 363 -20.10 -0.80 -22.20
C GLU A 363 -20.57 -0.83 -20.74
N ARG A 364 -19.67 -1.06 -19.79
CA ARG A 364 -20.00 -0.92 -18.35
C ARG A 364 -20.29 0.51 -17.95
N LEU A 365 -19.52 1.47 -18.45
CA LEU A 365 -19.75 2.89 -18.19
C LEU A 365 -21.08 3.38 -18.74
N LYS A 366 -21.48 2.95 -19.94
CA LYS A 366 -22.80 3.28 -20.51
C LYS A 366 -23.93 2.84 -19.57
N LYS A 367 -23.85 1.62 -19.03
CA LYS A 367 -24.83 1.14 -18.04
C LYS A 367 -24.83 1.98 -16.76
N MET A 368 -23.67 2.44 -16.30
CA MET A 368 -23.60 3.36 -15.15
C MET A 368 -24.25 4.71 -15.48
N LYS A 369 -23.98 5.27 -16.66
CA LYS A 369 -24.56 6.52 -17.15
C LYS A 369 -26.09 6.46 -17.21
N ASP A 370 -26.64 5.38 -17.73
CA ASP A 370 -28.08 5.14 -17.81
C ASP A 370 -28.77 5.05 -16.45
N ASN A 371 -28.03 4.67 -15.40
CA ASN A 371 -28.56 4.64 -14.03
C ASN A 371 -28.50 6.03 -13.36
N VAL A 372 -27.42 6.78 -13.61
CA VAL A 372 -27.24 8.15 -13.08
C VAL A 372 -28.23 9.13 -13.70
N THR A 373 -28.61 8.95 -14.96
CA THR A 373 -29.60 9.81 -15.65
C THR A 373 -31.05 9.50 -15.27
N LYS A 374 -31.32 8.38 -14.59
CA LYS A 374 -32.66 7.97 -14.14
C LYS A 374 -32.95 8.30 -12.67
N SER A 375 -31.91 8.54 -11.87
CA SER A 375 -31.97 9.04 -10.49
C SER A 375 -32.00 10.56 -10.47
#